data_AF-A0A072PRZ1-F1
#
_entry.id   AF-A0A072PRZ1-F1
#
_cell.length_a   1.000
_cell.length_b   1.000
_cell.length_c   1.000
_cell.angle_alpha   90.00
_cell.angle_beta   90.00
_cell.angle_gamma   90.00
#
_symmetry.space_group_name_H-M   'P 1'
#
loop_
_entity.id
_entity.type
_entity.pdbx_description
1 polymer ?
#
loop_
_entity_poly.entity_id
_entity_poly.type
_entity_poly.pdbx_seq_one_letter_code
_entity_poly.pdbx_strand_id
1 'polypeptide(L)'
;MRHETADFPSEEGRNIPYVVLSTSTSSQTLPRDPNKLRVWIQGSTHGDEPASEQSILAFLGSLDANHSRALSLLQKLDILILPRYNPDGVAYFQRRFATNFDPARDHIKLRSEQTRHTKSLFNAFAPHVAVDMHEFSAKARYAERYVRVLDGQFAVGKNLNIHPDIRRLSEDIFAHSIGAALEAVGLRCAPYSTGRRNATDDGRLSFSEAGGEGCIARNAWGLTQAVAILCETRGIGIADQHFARRTFTGLTMLDAVVSTAAQRADEVWSKVHLARQAFIDSREDIVVTDAPKIIKCSWPFVDLHGGRLVEVPSIVKSSTPLSPKLTRARPRAYLIPKAWSELIPRLLVNGIDVTTLEQAFRDEVEVLQITSVEFENEYHEGAVRAKVKTKLLRKVIQLPVGSFQVSTVQKMAALAFIALEPEGVDSFATMNIVPLVPGDDYPIFRVLWK
;
A
#
# COMPACT_ATOMS: atom_id res chain seq x y z
N MET A 1 19.79 -3.07 19.35
CA MET A 1 19.04 -3.90 18.38
C MET A 1 18.38 -5.03 19.15
N ARG A 2 17.10 -5.27 18.93
CA ARG A 2 16.41 -6.48 19.41
C ARG A 2 16.00 -7.29 18.19
N HIS A 3 16.41 -8.56 18.16
CA HIS A 3 16.00 -9.51 17.14
C HIS A 3 14.83 -10.30 17.70
N GLU A 4 13.70 -10.26 17.00
CA GLU A 4 12.47 -10.93 17.37
C GLU A 4 12.07 -11.88 16.25
N THR A 5 11.47 -13.01 16.59
CA THR A 5 10.77 -13.83 15.61
C THR A 5 9.30 -13.50 15.72
N ALA A 6 8.62 -13.31 14.59
CA ALA A 6 7.17 -13.19 14.61
C ALA A 6 6.56 -14.41 15.30
N ASP A 7 5.56 -14.20 16.15
CA ASP A 7 4.83 -15.26 16.84
C ASP A 7 3.92 -16.08 15.87
N PHE A 8 4.09 -15.87 14.56
CA PHE A 8 3.36 -16.54 13.51
C PHE A 8 4.30 -17.04 12.41
N PRO A 9 4.05 -18.24 11.86
CA PRO A 9 4.82 -18.77 10.76
C PRO A 9 4.34 -18.26 9.39
N SER A 10 5.10 -18.56 8.35
CA SER A 10 4.64 -18.52 6.96
C SER A 10 3.61 -19.61 6.64
N GLU A 11 3.06 -19.59 5.43
CA GLU A 11 2.09 -20.59 4.97
C GLU A 11 2.62 -22.04 5.03
N GLU A 12 3.94 -22.24 4.93
CA GLU A 12 4.59 -23.55 5.09
C GLU A 12 5.35 -23.74 6.42
N GLY A 13 5.10 -22.90 7.42
CA GLY A 13 5.67 -23.11 8.75
C GLY A 13 7.07 -22.50 8.97
N ARG A 14 7.61 -21.71 8.03
CA ARG A 14 8.92 -21.04 8.21
C ARG A 14 8.79 -19.85 9.14
N ASN A 15 9.81 -19.63 9.96
CA ASN A 15 9.87 -18.45 10.81
C ASN A 15 10.00 -17.16 9.99
N ILE A 16 9.32 -16.11 10.46
CA ILE A 16 9.37 -14.77 9.88
C ILE A 16 10.07 -13.84 10.89
N PRO A 17 11.39 -13.62 10.78
CA PRO A 17 12.11 -12.75 11.71
C PRO A 17 11.86 -11.28 11.41
N TYR A 18 11.83 -10.46 12.46
CA TYR A 18 11.86 -9.01 12.34
C TYR A 18 12.82 -8.40 13.37
N VAL A 19 13.32 -7.21 13.07
CA VAL A 19 14.29 -6.51 13.91
C VAL A 19 13.69 -5.20 14.36
N VAL A 20 13.90 -4.87 15.64
CA VAL A 20 13.57 -3.56 16.22
C VAL A 20 14.87 -2.83 16.58
N LEU A 21 15.04 -1.64 16.00
CA LEU A 21 16.10 -0.72 16.34
C LEU A 21 15.51 0.47 17.09
N SER A 22 15.94 0.66 18.34
CA SER A 22 15.51 1.77 19.20
C SER A 22 16.55 1.98 20.29
N THR A 23 16.68 3.23 20.74
CA THR A 23 17.41 3.61 21.97
C THR A 23 16.49 3.74 23.18
N SER A 24 15.18 3.59 23.00
CA SER A 24 14.20 3.72 24.09
C SER A 24 14.24 2.46 24.97
N THR A 25 14.40 2.64 26.28
CA THR A 25 14.64 1.56 27.26
C THR A 25 13.35 0.87 27.74
N SER A 26 12.31 0.80 26.91
CA SER A 26 11.03 0.20 27.28
C SER A 26 11.11 -1.33 27.33
N SER A 27 10.48 -1.92 28.35
CA SER A 27 10.28 -3.38 28.45
C SER A 27 9.28 -3.92 27.42
N GLN A 28 8.55 -3.05 26.71
CA GLN A 28 7.64 -3.46 25.64
C GLN A 28 8.41 -3.92 24.40
N THR A 29 7.90 -4.97 23.74
CA THR A 29 8.45 -5.53 22.50
C THR A 29 8.48 -4.49 21.38
N LEU A 30 7.41 -3.71 21.24
CA LEU A 30 7.31 -2.63 20.25
C LEU A 30 7.50 -1.25 20.91
N PRO A 31 8.46 -0.43 20.45
CA PRO A 31 8.71 0.88 21.03
C PRO A 31 7.58 1.86 20.65
N ARG A 32 7.24 2.74 21.58
CA ARG A 32 6.16 3.74 21.47
C ARG A 32 6.57 5.08 22.06
N ASP A 33 7.82 5.49 21.84
CA ASP A 33 8.27 6.79 22.31
C ASP A 33 7.50 7.89 21.56
N PRO A 34 6.69 8.73 22.26
CA PRO A 34 5.88 9.74 21.59
C PRO A 34 6.74 10.80 20.90
N ASN A 35 8.02 10.94 21.28
CA ASN A 35 8.94 11.92 20.71
C ASN A 35 9.70 11.40 19.49
N LYS A 36 9.46 10.16 19.07
CA LYS A 36 10.14 9.55 17.92
C LYS A 36 9.19 9.24 16.79
N LEU A 37 9.73 9.32 15.57
CA LEU A 37 9.07 8.72 14.43
C LEU A 37 9.21 7.21 14.47
N ARG A 38 8.24 6.54 13.86
CA ARG A 38 8.18 5.09 13.75
C ARG A 38 8.27 4.75 12.28
N VAL A 39 9.30 4.01 11.91
CA VAL A 39 9.61 3.68 10.53
C VAL A 39 9.48 2.17 10.32
N TRP A 40 8.62 1.77 9.41
CA TRP A 40 8.45 0.38 8.99
C TRP A 40 9.24 0.14 7.70
N ILE A 41 10.09 -0.88 7.68
CA ILE A 41 10.87 -1.29 6.51
C ILE A 41 10.54 -2.74 6.22
N GLN A 42 10.17 -3.05 4.99
CA GLN A 42 9.87 -4.41 4.55
C GLN A 42 10.55 -4.74 3.22
N GLY A 43 10.95 -6.00 3.03
CA GLY A 43 11.46 -6.53 1.78
C GLY A 43 11.08 -7.99 1.57
N SER A 44 11.45 -8.53 0.40
CA SER A 44 11.08 -9.87 -0.06
C SER A 44 9.59 -10.16 0.15
N THR A 45 8.74 -9.16 -0.16
CA THR A 45 7.29 -9.37 -0.29
C THR A 45 7.05 -10.37 -1.42
N HIS A 46 7.75 -10.20 -2.55
CA HIS A 46 7.90 -11.23 -3.56
C HIS A 46 9.23 -11.95 -3.36
N GLY A 47 9.23 -13.28 -3.45
CA GLY A 47 10.40 -14.09 -3.16
C GLY A 47 11.44 -14.20 -4.28
N ASP A 48 11.08 -13.82 -5.51
CA ASP A 48 11.97 -13.76 -6.68
C ASP A 48 12.67 -12.40 -6.85
N GLU A 49 12.63 -11.56 -5.80
CA GLU A 49 13.18 -10.19 -5.77
C GLU A 49 14.31 -10.04 -4.71
N PRO A 50 15.39 -10.84 -4.79
CA PRO A 50 16.37 -10.98 -3.71
C PRO A 50 17.13 -9.68 -3.37
N ALA A 51 17.25 -8.72 -4.29
CA ALA A 51 17.97 -7.49 -3.98
C ALA A 51 17.19 -6.60 -3.01
N SER A 52 15.87 -6.79 -2.86
CA SER A 52 15.06 -6.08 -1.87
C SER A 52 15.53 -6.38 -0.44
N GLU A 53 15.65 -7.67 -0.09
CA GLU A 53 16.18 -8.13 1.19
C GLU A 53 17.65 -7.77 1.36
N GLN A 54 18.50 -7.96 0.33
CA GLN A 54 19.92 -7.63 0.45
C GLN A 54 20.16 -6.13 0.67
N SER A 55 19.31 -5.26 0.10
CA SER A 55 19.39 -3.81 0.34
C SER A 55 19.11 -3.46 1.81
N ILE A 56 18.17 -4.17 2.43
CA ILE A 56 17.84 -4.03 3.86
C ILE A 56 18.98 -4.54 4.74
N LEU A 57 19.57 -5.69 4.39
CA LEU A 57 20.73 -6.23 5.11
C LEU A 57 21.96 -5.34 4.96
N ALA A 58 22.20 -4.78 3.78
CA ALA A 58 23.26 -3.80 3.55
C ALA A 58 23.02 -2.51 4.34
N PHE A 59 21.76 -2.08 4.48
CA PHE A 59 21.40 -0.94 5.33
C PHE A 59 21.74 -1.22 6.80
N LEU A 60 21.34 -2.39 7.33
CA LEU A 60 21.72 -2.84 8.67
C LEU A 60 23.24 -2.87 8.88
N GLY A 61 23.99 -3.46 7.93
CA GLY A 61 25.45 -3.48 7.96
C GLY A 61 26.07 -2.09 7.94
N SER A 62 25.45 -1.13 7.23
CA SER A 62 25.91 0.26 7.21
C SER A 62 25.72 0.99 8.55
N LEU A 63 24.73 0.58 9.35
CA LEU A 63 24.50 1.11 10.70
C LEU A 63 25.47 0.49 11.70
N ASP A 64 25.72 -0.82 11.58
CA ASP A 64 26.71 -1.53 12.39
C ASP A 64 28.13 -0.99 12.15
N ALA A 65 28.51 -0.76 10.90
CA ALA A 65 29.81 -0.18 10.55
C ALA A 65 29.97 1.28 11.03
N ASN A 66 28.89 2.00 11.34
CA ASN A 66 28.93 3.40 11.77
C ASN A 66 27.95 3.66 12.93
N HIS A 67 28.36 3.27 14.13
CA HIS A 67 27.57 3.43 15.36
C HIS A 67 27.15 4.88 15.64
N SER A 68 27.96 5.87 15.27
CA SER A 68 27.61 7.28 15.48
C SER A 68 26.42 7.71 14.62
N ARG A 69 26.40 7.28 13.36
CA ARG A 69 25.25 7.47 12.45
C ARG A 69 24.04 6.67 12.93
N ALA A 70 24.23 5.42 13.36
CA ALA A 70 23.13 4.63 13.91
C ALA A 70 22.48 5.33 15.12
N LEU A 71 23.30 5.83 16.05
CA LEU A 71 22.81 6.54 17.22
C LEU A 71 22.08 7.84 16.86
N SER A 72 22.60 8.62 15.91
CA SER A 72 21.94 9.87 15.49
C SER A 72 20.57 9.62 14.85
N LEU A 73 20.42 8.55 14.05
CA LEU A 73 19.13 8.13 13.53
C LEU A 73 18.19 7.67 14.66
N LEU A 74 18.66 6.81 15.55
CA LEU A 74 17.82 6.21 16.61
C LEU A 74 17.47 7.16 17.76
N GLN A 75 18.12 8.31 17.86
CA GLN A 75 17.66 9.42 18.70
C GLN A 75 16.33 10.01 18.21
N LYS A 76 16.05 9.93 16.91
CA LYS A 76 14.84 10.47 16.28
C LYS A 76 13.85 9.39 15.84
N LEU A 77 14.33 8.17 15.61
CA LEU A 77 13.56 7.09 15.01
C LEU A 77 13.50 5.84 15.90
N ASP A 78 12.34 5.20 15.90
CA ASP A 78 12.16 3.79 16.20
C ASP A 78 11.90 3.06 14.88
N ILE A 79 12.69 2.03 14.58
CA ILE A 79 12.65 1.34 13.28
C ILE A 79 12.29 -0.13 13.49
N LEU A 80 11.25 -0.59 12.79
CA LEU A 80 10.91 -2.02 12.67
C LEU A 80 11.23 -2.49 11.25
N ILE A 81 12.01 -3.56 11.15
CA ILE A 81 12.51 -4.10 9.89
C ILE A 81 12.03 -5.54 9.74
N LEU A 82 11.25 -5.80 8.70
CA LEU A 82 10.81 -7.12 8.26
C LEU A 82 11.54 -7.46 6.95
N PRO A 83 12.79 -7.96 7.01
CA PRO A 83 13.62 -8.13 5.82
C PRO A 83 13.05 -9.17 4.85
N ARG A 84 12.31 -10.14 5.38
CA ARG A 84 11.76 -11.25 4.61
C ARG A 84 10.29 -11.48 4.94
N TYR A 85 9.41 -10.83 4.19
CA TYR A 85 7.97 -10.98 4.34
C TYR A 85 7.48 -12.35 3.86
N ASN A 86 7.96 -12.85 2.71
CA ASN A 86 7.53 -14.12 2.10
C ASN A 86 8.68 -15.15 2.09
N PRO A 87 9.00 -15.81 3.22
CA PRO A 87 10.13 -16.73 3.28
C PRO A 87 9.94 -17.99 2.42
N ASP A 88 8.70 -18.42 2.20
CA ASP A 88 8.39 -19.57 1.32
C ASP A 88 8.68 -19.19 -0.13
N GLY A 89 8.22 -18.01 -0.55
CA GLY A 89 8.53 -17.46 -1.86
C GLY A 89 10.03 -17.34 -2.10
N VAL A 90 10.80 -16.88 -1.10
CA VAL A 90 12.26 -16.81 -1.19
C VAL A 90 12.88 -18.19 -1.33
N ALA A 91 12.40 -19.18 -0.56
CA ALA A 91 12.90 -20.56 -0.62
C ALA A 91 12.71 -21.20 -2.01
N TYR A 92 11.62 -20.87 -2.69
CA TYR A 92 11.30 -21.39 -4.03
C TYR A 92 11.68 -20.44 -5.16
N PHE A 93 12.24 -19.27 -4.86
CA PHE A 93 12.52 -18.20 -5.82
C PHE A 93 11.29 -17.86 -6.67
N GLN A 94 10.15 -17.60 -6.01
CA GLN A 94 8.88 -17.29 -6.64
C GLN A 94 8.25 -16.02 -6.08
N ARG A 95 7.47 -15.35 -6.94
CA ARG A 95 6.77 -14.11 -6.59
C ARG A 95 5.74 -14.28 -5.48
N ARG A 96 4.98 -15.37 -5.54
CA ARG A 96 3.74 -15.54 -4.78
C ARG A 96 3.96 -16.33 -3.49
N PHE A 97 2.97 -16.32 -2.61
CA PHE A 97 2.93 -17.27 -1.50
C PHE A 97 2.79 -18.72 -1.99
N ALA A 98 2.95 -19.69 -1.09
CA ALA A 98 2.74 -21.12 -1.39
C ALA A 98 1.32 -21.41 -1.93
N THR A 99 0.32 -20.63 -1.50
CA THR A 99 -1.06 -20.64 -2.01
C THR A 99 -1.25 -20.01 -3.39
N ASN A 100 -0.19 -19.48 -4.02
CA ASN A 100 -0.24 -18.78 -5.31
C ASN A 100 -1.02 -17.45 -5.29
N PHE A 101 -1.25 -16.87 -4.10
CA PHE A 101 -1.70 -15.48 -3.96
C PHE A 101 -0.52 -14.51 -4.01
N ASP A 102 -0.72 -13.35 -4.64
CA ASP A 102 0.21 -12.24 -4.59
C ASP A 102 0.11 -11.54 -3.23
N PRO A 103 1.16 -11.62 -2.39
CA PRO A 103 1.18 -11.02 -1.06
C PRO A 103 0.94 -9.51 -1.07
N ALA A 104 1.37 -8.81 -2.13
CA ALA A 104 1.22 -7.38 -2.27
C ALA A 104 -0.17 -6.96 -2.79
N ARG A 105 -1.16 -7.87 -2.82
CA ARG A 105 -2.54 -7.62 -3.29
C ARG A 105 -3.63 -8.02 -2.29
N ASP A 106 -3.26 -8.38 -1.05
CA ASP A 106 -4.18 -8.97 -0.07
C ASP A 106 -4.56 -8.01 1.08
N HIS A 107 -4.23 -6.72 0.99
CA HIS A 107 -4.31 -5.82 2.15
C HIS A 107 -5.70 -5.25 2.50
N ILE A 108 -6.75 -5.56 1.71
CA ILE A 108 -8.15 -5.19 2.03
C ILE A 108 -8.96 -6.46 2.27
N LYS A 109 -8.98 -7.36 1.28
CA LYS A 109 -9.70 -8.63 1.38
C LYS A 109 -9.14 -9.53 2.49
N LEU A 110 -7.82 -9.51 2.74
CA LEU A 110 -7.13 -10.24 3.81
C LEU A 110 -7.45 -11.75 3.81
N ARG A 111 -7.27 -12.42 2.68
CA ARG A 111 -7.50 -13.86 2.56
C ARG A 111 -6.41 -14.68 3.26
N SER A 112 -5.14 -14.28 3.16
CA SER A 112 -4.00 -15.00 3.71
C SER A 112 -3.81 -14.69 5.20
N GLU A 113 -3.68 -15.73 6.02
CA GLU A 113 -3.42 -15.59 7.46
C GLU A 113 -2.07 -14.93 7.75
N GLN A 114 -1.03 -15.21 6.94
CA GLN A 114 0.27 -14.54 7.04
C GLN A 114 0.15 -13.04 6.80
N THR A 115 -0.66 -12.63 5.81
CA THR A 115 -0.93 -11.20 5.55
C THR A 115 -1.69 -10.57 6.72
N ARG A 116 -2.67 -11.28 7.31
CA ARG A 116 -3.40 -10.78 8.48
C ARG A 116 -2.48 -10.57 9.66
N HIS A 117 -1.64 -11.53 9.99
CA HIS A 117 -0.70 -11.41 11.12
C HIS A 117 0.30 -10.27 10.91
N THR A 118 0.86 -10.14 9.71
CA THR A 118 1.77 -9.05 9.40
C THR A 118 1.06 -7.68 9.44
N LYS A 119 -0.18 -7.61 8.97
CA LYS A 119 -1.01 -6.39 9.06
C LYS A 119 -1.30 -6.01 10.51
N SER A 120 -1.60 -6.99 11.38
CA SER A 120 -1.77 -6.78 12.81
C SER A 120 -0.48 -6.24 13.46
N LEU A 121 0.69 -6.79 13.12
CA LEU A 121 1.98 -6.28 13.58
C LEU A 121 2.24 -4.84 13.11
N PHE A 122 2.00 -4.56 11.82
CA PHE A 122 2.09 -3.22 11.26
C PHE A 122 1.19 -2.22 12.01
N ASN A 123 -0.06 -2.59 12.26
CA ASN A 123 -1.03 -1.75 12.95
C ASN A 123 -0.69 -1.56 14.44
N ALA A 124 -0.16 -2.59 15.11
CA ALA A 124 0.30 -2.51 16.49
C ALA A 124 1.52 -1.58 16.65
N PHE A 125 2.42 -1.58 15.66
CA PHE A 125 3.55 -0.66 15.58
C PHE A 125 3.10 0.77 15.22
N ALA A 126 2.06 0.91 14.39
CA ALA A 126 1.45 2.16 13.94
C ALA A 126 2.48 3.17 13.38
N PRO A 127 3.18 2.82 12.29
CA PRO A 127 4.24 3.66 11.74
C PRO A 127 3.76 5.04 11.30
N HIS A 128 4.71 5.98 11.28
CA HIS A 128 4.56 7.29 10.65
C HIS A 128 5.03 7.24 9.19
N VAL A 129 6.07 6.43 8.92
CA VAL A 129 6.66 6.21 7.59
C VAL A 129 6.80 4.71 7.35
N ALA A 130 6.43 4.22 6.16
CA ALA A 130 6.57 2.83 5.76
C ALA A 130 7.18 2.72 4.36
N VAL A 131 8.12 1.79 4.18
CA VAL A 131 8.77 1.52 2.89
C VAL A 131 8.74 0.02 2.58
N ASP A 132 8.31 -0.30 1.36
CA ASP A 132 8.34 -1.65 0.79
C ASP A 132 9.39 -1.71 -0.31
N MET A 133 10.36 -2.62 -0.15
CA MET A 133 11.47 -2.82 -1.08
C MET A 133 11.14 -3.96 -2.04
N HIS A 134 11.29 -3.71 -3.34
CA HIS A 134 10.93 -4.62 -4.43
C HIS A 134 11.97 -4.56 -5.56
N GLU A 135 11.75 -5.38 -6.59
CA GLU A 135 12.44 -5.30 -7.86
C GLU A 135 11.49 -5.28 -9.06
N PHE A 136 11.87 -4.56 -10.13
CA PHE A 136 11.17 -4.62 -11.41
C PHE A 136 11.91 -5.44 -12.45
N SER A 137 11.19 -5.86 -13.49
CA SER A 137 11.75 -6.62 -14.62
C SER A 137 12.81 -5.84 -15.40
N ALA A 138 14.02 -6.37 -15.38
CA ALA A 138 15.17 -5.88 -16.15
C ALA A 138 15.12 -6.34 -17.62
N LYS A 139 14.41 -7.44 -17.91
CA LYS A 139 14.25 -8.04 -19.24
C LYS A 139 13.03 -7.54 -20.02
N ALA A 140 12.27 -6.62 -19.43
CA ALA A 140 11.11 -5.97 -20.03
C ALA A 140 11.46 -5.32 -21.39
N ARG A 141 10.95 -5.88 -22.49
CA ARG A 141 11.04 -5.31 -23.84
C ARG A 141 9.74 -4.58 -24.20
N TYR A 142 9.88 -3.44 -24.88
CA TYR A 142 8.78 -2.60 -25.33
C TYR A 142 8.90 -2.37 -26.84
N ALA A 143 7.81 -2.61 -27.57
CA ALA A 143 7.78 -2.64 -29.02
C ALA A 143 8.89 -3.52 -29.63
N GLU A 144 9.26 -4.60 -28.93
CA GLU A 144 10.37 -5.52 -29.25
C GLU A 144 11.77 -4.89 -29.41
N ARG A 145 11.87 -3.57 -29.20
CA ARG A 145 13.04 -2.76 -29.55
C ARG A 145 13.65 -2.05 -28.36
N TYR A 146 12.85 -1.66 -27.36
CA TYR A 146 13.29 -0.78 -26.29
C TYR A 146 13.35 -1.51 -24.94
N VAL A 147 14.39 -1.23 -24.16
CA VAL A 147 14.55 -1.70 -22.77
C VAL A 147 14.79 -0.50 -21.86
N ARG A 148 14.19 -0.49 -20.66
CA ARG A 148 14.34 0.61 -19.71
C ARG A 148 15.79 0.74 -19.24
N VAL A 149 16.24 2.00 -19.11
CA VAL A 149 17.60 2.37 -18.67
C VAL A 149 17.74 2.54 -17.15
N LEU A 150 16.61 2.48 -16.43
CA LEU A 150 16.48 2.85 -15.03
C LEU A 150 17.20 1.86 -14.13
N ASP A 151 17.80 2.37 -13.06
CA ASP A 151 18.33 1.58 -11.96
C ASP A 151 17.25 1.39 -10.88
N GLY A 152 16.57 2.48 -10.53
CA GLY A 152 15.53 2.52 -9.50
C GLY A 152 14.22 3.14 -10.00
N GLN A 153 13.11 2.69 -9.43
CA GLN A 153 11.79 3.28 -9.59
C GLN A 153 11.14 3.42 -8.22
N PHE A 154 10.29 4.41 -8.03
CA PHE A 154 9.59 4.59 -6.75
C PHE A 154 8.20 5.19 -6.92
N ALA A 155 7.32 4.90 -5.97
CA ALA A 155 6.01 5.51 -5.87
C ALA A 155 5.62 5.73 -4.41
N VAL A 156 4.70 6.64 -4.18
CA VAL A 156 4.13 6.92 -2.85
C VAL A 156 2.64 6.65 -2.80
N GLY A 157 2.02 6.65 -1.62
CA GLY A 157 0.57 6.49 -1.46
C GLY A 157 -0.21 7.50 -2.30
N LYS A 158 -1.02 7.02 -3.26
CA LYS A 158 -1.77 7.86 -4.22
C LYS A 158 -3.27 7.93 -3.92
N ASN A 159 -3.83 7.00 -3.14
CA ASN A 159 -5.26 6.93 -2.89
C ASN A 159 -5.81 8.25 -2.33
N LEU A 160 -6.93 8.72 -2.89
CA LEU A 160 -7.48 10.04 -2.58
C LEU A 160 -8.09 10.17 -1.18
N ASN A 161 -8.36 9.07 -0.48
CA ASN A 161 -8.79 9.05 0.92
C ASN A 161 -7.61 9.15 1.93
N ILE A 162 -6.37 9.25 1.44
CA ILE A 162 -5.21 9.66 2.24
C ILE A 162 -5.24 11.18 2.37
N HIS A 163 -5.10 11.70 3.60
CA HIS A 163 -5.13 13.12 3.86
C HIS A 163 -4.15 13.88 2.95
N PRO A 164 -4.57 14.99 2.30
CA PRO A 164 -3.77 15.67 1.29
C PRO A 164 -2.41 16.14 1.80
N ASP A 165 -2.27 16.50 3.07
CA ASP A 165 -0.96 16.83 3.67
C ASP A 165 0.01 15.65 3.69
N ILE A 166 -0.49 14.43 3.95
CA ILE A 166 0.34 13.22 3.94
C ILE A 166 0.72 12.86 2.50
N ARG A 167 -0.20 13.04 1.54
CA ARG A 167 0.11 12.86 0.11
C ARG A 167 1.17 13.84 -0.37
N ARG A 168 1.05 15.13 -0.04
CA ARG A 168 2.08 16.15 -0.32
C ARG A 168 3.40 15.85 0.36
N LEU A 169 3.38 15.49 1.65
CA LEU A 169 4.59 15.07 2.37
C LEU A 169 5.28 13.90 1.65
N SER A 170 4.51 12.94 1.16
CA SER A 170 5.07 11.78 0.45
C SER A 170 5.66 12.17 -0.91
N GLU A 171 4.96 12.98 -1.71
CA GLU A 171 5.40 13.38 -3.05
C GLU A 171 6.52 14.43 -3.01
N ASP A 172 6.28 15.55 -2.33
CA ASP A 172 7.11 16.75 -2.40
C ASP A 172 8.41 16.62 -1.61
N ILE A 173 8.43 15.74 -0.59
CA ILE A 173 9.58 15.53 0.28
C ILE A 173 10.21 14.16 0.05
N PHE A 174 9.48 13.06 0.29
CA PHE A 174 10.10 11.73 0.26
C PHE A 174 10.46 11.28 -1.17
N ALA A 175 9.53 11.38 -2.13
CA ALA A 175 9.79 10.98 -3.50
C ALA A 175 10.92 11.80 -4.14
N HIS A 176 10.92 13.13 -3.91
CA HIS A 176 12.00 14.01 -4.35
C HIS A 176 13.36 13.65 -3.73
N SER A 177 13.41 13.35 -2.42
CA SER A 177 14.66 13.01 -1.74
C SER A 177 15.25 11.67 -2.23
N ILE A 178 14.40 10.69 -2.56
CA ILE A 178 14.84 9.43 -3.16
C ILE A 178 15.46 9.65 -4.53
N GLY A 179 14.80 10.43 -5.39
CA GLY A 179 15.31 10.76 -6.72
C GLY A 179 16.66 11.48 -6.65
N ALA A 180 16.75 12.53 -5.83
CA ALA A 180 17.98 13.28 -5.63
C ALA A 180 19.13 12.40 -5.10
N ALA A 181 18.85 11.48 -4.18
CA ALA A 181 19.86 10.56 -3.65
C ALA A 181 20.40 9.60 -4.72
N LEU A 182 19.54 9.06 -5.59
CA LEU A 182 19.95 8.20 -6.69
C LEU A 182 20.79 8.97 -7.72
N GLU A 183 20.35 10.17 -8.11
CA GLU A 183 21.06 11.01 -9.07
C GLU A 183 22.44 11.43 -8.54
N ALA A 184 22.55 11.76 -7.26
CA ALA A 184 23.82 12.15 -6.61
C ALA A 184 24.91 11.06 -6.69
N VAL A 185 24.52 9.78 -6.83
CA VAL A 185 25.44 8.65 -7.00
C VAL A 185 25.47 8.11 -8.44
N GLY A 186 24.92 8.85 -9.40
CA GLY A 186 24.94 8.50 -10.82
C GLY A 186 24.01 7.33 -11.20
N LEU A 187 22.96 7.08 -10.42
CA LEU A 187 21.92 6.09 -10.71
C LEU A 187 20.71 6.75 -11.38
N ARG A 188 20.12 6.09 -12.38
CA ARG A 188 18.96 6.60 -13.11
C ARG A 188 17.66 6.20 -12.41
N CYS A 189 16.75 7.15 -12.24
CA CYS A 189 15.46 6.89 -11.63
C CYS A 189 14.28 7.52 -12.37
N ALA A 190 13.09 7.00 -12.08
CA ALA A 190 11.82 7.59 -12.51
C ALA A 190 10.71 7.17 -11.55
N PRO A 191 9.54 7.83 -11.58
CA PRO A 191 8.34 7.30 -10.95
C PRO A 191 8.04 5.87 -11.42
N TYR A 192 7.56 5.04 -10.50
CA TYR A 192 7.21 3.66 -10.82
C TYR A 192 6.10 3.60 -11.87
N SER A 193 6.36 2.81 -12.91
CA SER A 193 5.39 2.55 -13.96
C SER A 193 5.47 1.13 -14.49
N THR A 194 4.30 0.62 -14.89
CA THR A 194 4.15 -0.58 -15.69
C THR A 194 3.72 -0.20 -17.09
N GLY A 195 4.06 -0.99 -18.10
CA GLY A 195 3.75 -0.63 -19.49
C GLY A 195 3.36 -1.83 -20.34
N ARG A 196 2.59 -1.55 -21.38
CA ARG A 196 2.22 -2.54 -22.41
C ARG A 196 3.46 -2.92 -23.21
N ARG A 197 3.61 -4.21 -23.53
CA ARG A 197 4.75 -4.73 -24.29
C ARG A 197 4.72 -4.28 -25.75
N ASN A 198 3.53 -4.21 -26.34
CA ASN A 198 3.34 -3.74 -27.71
C ASN A 198 3.14 -2.22 -27.73
N ALA A 199 3.56 -1.58 -28.82
CA ALA A 199 3.23 -0.19 -29.07
C ALA A 199 1.70 -0.03 -29.26
N THR A 200 1.21 1.17 -29.02
CA THR A 200 -0.14 1.57 -29.43
C THR A 200 -0.22 1.69 -30.96
N ASP A 201 -1.44 1.74 -31.49
CA ASP A 201 -1.69 1.81 -32.94
C ASP A 201 -1.02 3.01 -33.62
N ASP A 202 -0.75 4.08 -32.85
CA ASP A 202 -0.03 5.29 -33.28
C ASP A 202 1.51 5.19 -33.10
N GLY A 203 2.03 4.00 -32.79
CA GLY A 203 3.46 3.71 -32.65
C GLY A 203 4.10 4.15 -31.32
N ARG A 204 3.33 4.67 -30.35
CA ARG A 204 3.85 5.10 -29.04
C ARG A 204 3.94 3.97 -28.04
N LEU A 205 4.80 4.13 -27.03
CA LEU A 205 4.78 3.26 -25.86
C LEU A 205 3.71 3.74 -24.86
N SER A 206 3.05 2.80 -24.18
CA SER A 206 2.02 3.12 -23.19
C SER A 206 2.37 2.59 -21.80
N PHE A 207 2.35 3.49 -20.83
CA PHE A 207 2.65 3.21 -19.42
C PHE A 207 1.52 3.65 -18.50
N SER A 208 1.46 3.05 -17.31
CA SER A 208 0.60 3.43 -16.20
C SER A 208 1.46 3.55 -14.95
N GLU A 209 1.41 4.73 -14.32
CA GLU A 209 1.98 4.93 -12.99
C GLU A 209 1.26 4.07 -11.95
N ALA A 210 1.84 3.98 -10.75
CA ALA A 210 1.23 3.29 -9.63
C ALA A 210 -0.16 3.87 -9.28
N GLY A 211 -1.22 3.04 -9.28
CA GLY A 211 -2.58 3.50 -9.06
C GLY A 211 -2.97 3.75 -7.59
N GLY A 212 -4.26 4.05 -7.38
CA GLY A 212 -4.88 4.34 -6.10
C GLY A 212 -5.47 3.12 -5.38
N GLU A 213 -5.30 1.90 -5.91
CA GLU A 213 -5.92 0.67 -5.39
C GLU A 213 -5.55 0.46 -3.93
N GLY A 214 -6.53 0.19 -3.06
CA GLY A 214 -6.30 -0.03 -1.63
C GLY A 214 -5.75 -1.41 -1.32
N CYS A 215 -5.89 -2.40 -2.21
CA CYS A 215 -5.39 -3.76 -1.99
C CYS A 215 -3.87 -3.89 -1.98
N ILE A 216 -3.14 -2.89 -2.51
CA ILE A 216 -1.67 -2.88 -2.53
C ILE A 216 -1.08 -2.29 -1.26
N ALA A 217 0.03 -2.87 -0.78
CA ALA A 217 0.69 -2.52 0.49
C ALA A 217 0.84 -1.01 0.69
N ARG A 218 1.45 -0.33 -0.29
CA ARG A 218 1.70 1.12 -0.28
C ARG A 218 0.44 1.94 0.03
N ASN A 219 -0.67 1.69 -0.67
CA ASN A 219 -1.90 2.45 -0.42
C ASN A 219 -2.62 1.97 0.84
N ALA A 220 -2.61 0.66 1.15
CA ALA A 220 -3.19 0.13 2.39
C ALA A 220 -2.50 0.69 3.65
N TRP A 221 -1.20 0.97 3.58
CA TRP A 221 -0.44 1.65 4.62
C TRP A 221 -0.74 3.15 4.61
N GLY A 222 -0.77 3.78 3.43
CA GLY A 222 -1.15 5.19 3.30
C GLY A 222 -2.53 5.50 3.88
N LEU A 223 -3.50 4.60 3.70
CA LEU A 223 -4.87 4.68 4.22
C LEU A 223 -4.95 4.59 5.76
N THR A 224 -3.88 4.14 6.43
CA THR A 224 -3.72 4.30 7.89
C THR A 224 -3.31 5.73 8.30
N GLN A 225 -3.29 6.65 7.33
CA GLN A 225 -2.78 8.02 7.44
C GLN A 225 -1.30 7.99 7.86
N ALA A 226 -0.48 7.32 7.05
CA ALA A 226 0.97 7.25 7.17
C ALA A 226 1.64 7.59 5.83
N VAL A 227 2.89 8.05 5.86
CA VAL A 227 3.71 8.14 4.65
C VAL A 227 4.04 6.72 4.21
N ALA A 228 3.74 6.36 2.96
CA ALA A 228 3.95 5.01 2.45
C ALA A 228 4.62 5.03 1.08
N ILE A 229 5.69 4.26 0.94
CA ILE A 229 6.64 4.33 -0.17
C ILE A 229 6.88 2.93 -0.72
N LEU A 230 6.91 2.81 -2.04
CA LEU A 230 7.38 1.65 -2.79
C LEU A 230 8.70 2.02 -3.44
N CYS A 231 9.72 1.19 -3.27
CA CYS A 231 11.01 1.30 -3.93
C CYS A 231 11.26 0.04 -4.75
N GLU A 232 11.53 0.17 -6.05
CA GLU A 232 11.81 -0.95 -6.93
C GLU A 232 13.17 -0.81 -7.60
N THR A 233 14.01 -1.83 -7.48
CA THR A 233 15.29 -1.89 -8.18
C THR A 233 15.22 -2.75 -9.44
N ARG A 234 16.00 -2.44 -10.48
CA ARG A 234 16.06 -3.25 -11.70
C ARG A 234 16.71 -4.62 -11.46
N GLY A 235 15.96 -5.71 -11.46
CA GLY A 235 16.58 -7.04 -11.27
C GLY A 235 15.81 -8.31 -11.63
N ILE A 236 14.50 -8.26 -11.85
CA ILE A 236 13.76 -9.48 -12.21
C ILE A 236 14.18 -9.96 -13.61
N GLY A 237 14.57 -11.23 -13.69
CA GLY A 237 14.88 -11.92 -14.94
C GLY A 237 16.33 -11.79 -15.42
N ILE A 238 17.25 -11.36 -14.56
CA ILE A 238 18.70 -11.29 -14.85
C ILE A 238 19.57 -12.08 -13.84
N ALA A 239 18.97 -13.01 -13.09
CA ALA A 239 19.65 -13.88 -12.13
C ALA A 239 20.56 -13.10 -11.14
N ASP A 240 21.84 -13.42 -11.07
CA ASP A 240 22.87 -12.79 -10.23
C ASP A 240 23.58 -11.60 -10.89
N GLN A 241 23.22 -11.26 -12.13
CA GLN A 241 23.86 -10.15 -12.84
C GLN A 241 23.62 -8.83 -12.11
N HIS A 242 24.70 -8.04 -12.02
CA HIS A 242 24.71 -6.71 -11.42
C HIS A 242 24.17 -6.67 -9.98
N PHE A 243 24.24 -7.79 -9.23
CA PHE A 243 23.63 -7.88 -7.90
C PHE A 243 24.15 -6.85 -6.91
N ALA A 244 25.45 -6.51 -6.98
CA ALA A 244 26.02 -5.42 -6.18
C ALA A 244 25.39 -4.06 -6.53
N ARG A 245 25.22 -3.74 -7.83
CA ARG A 245 24.55 -2.50 -8.26
C ARG A 245 23.09 -2.47 -7.84
N ARG A 246 22.39 -3.60 -7.95
CA ARG A 246 21.00 -3.74 -7.50
C ARG A 246 20.87 -3.44 -6.01
N THR A 247 21.67 -4.14 -5.21
CA THR A 247 21.71 -3.94 -3.75
C THR A 247 22.07 -2.50 -3.40
N PHE A 248 23.03 -1.89 -4.10
CA PHE A 248 23.43 -0.50 -3.88
C PHE A 248 22.32 0.50 -4.24
N THR A 249 21.59 0.28 -5.33
CA THR A 249 20.43 1.11 -5.70
C THR A 249 19.34 1.05 -4.64
N GLY A 250 18.96 -0.16 -4.20
CA GLY A 250 17.96 -0.32 -3.15
C GLY A 250 18.41 0.27 -1.81
N LEU A 251 19.67 0.07 -1.42
CA LEU A 251 20.28 0.70 -0.25
C LEU A 251 20.19 2.22 -0.32
N THR A 252 20.50 2.82 -1.48
CA THR A 252 20.46 4.27 -1.68
C THR A 252 19.04 4.82 -1.49
N MET A 253 18.03 4.16 -2.06
CA MET A 253 16.63 4.55 -1.86
C MET A 253 16.19 4.42 -0.40
N LEU A 254 16.54 3.30 0.25
CA LEU A 254 16.18 3.05 1.64
C LEU A 254 16.84 4.06 2.59
N ASP A 255 18.14 4.33 2.40
CA ASP A 255 18.86 5.32 3.18
C ASP A 255 18.27 6.73 2.99
N ALA A 256 17.91 7.09 1.76
CA ALA A 256 17.26 8.37 1.49
C ALA A 256 15.93 8.51 2.27
N VAL A 257 15.11 7.46 2.32
CA VAL A 257 13.86 7.47 3.09
C VAL A 257 14.13 7.64 4.59
N VAL A 258 15.03 6.83 5.16
CA VAL A 258 15.30 6.83 6.61
C VAL A 258 15.98 8.13 7.03
N SER A 259 16.97 8.60 6.26
CA SER A 259 17.66 9.85 6.51
C SER A 259 16.73 11.05 6.41
N THR A 260 15.84 11.09 5.41
CA THR A 260 14.81 12.14 5.29
C THR A 260 13.88 12.15 6.49
N ALA A 261 13.42 10.98 6.93
CA ALA A 261 12.58 10.86 8.12
C ALA A 261 13.30 11.37 9.37
N ALA A 262 14.57 11.02 9.59
CA ALA A 262 15.34 11.49 10.74
C ALA A 262 15.62 12.99 10.71
N GLN A 263 16.03 13.53 9.56
CA GLN A 263 16.36 14.95 9.38
C GLN A 263 15.14 15.85 9.55
N ARG A 264 13.95 15.35 9.18
CA ARG A 264 12.67 16.08 9.26
C ARG A 264 11.73 15.51 10.32
N ALA A 265 12.29 14.91 11.39
CA ALA A 265 11.52 14.13 12.35
C ALA A 265 10.31 14.90 12.92
N ASP A 266 10.55 16.12 13.40
CA ASP A 266 9.53 16.95 14.04
C ASP A 266 8.46 17.43 13.03
N GLU A 267 8.87 17.75 11.79
CA GLU A 267 7.98 18.15 10.71
C GLU A 267 7.05 17.00 10.29
N VAL A 268 7.63 15.82 10.02
CA VAL A 268 6.89 14.62 9.63
C VAL A 268 5.93 14.20 10.73
N TRP A 269 6.39 14.19 11.99
CA TRP A 269 5.56 13.83 13.14
C TRP A 269 4.37 14.78 13.22
N SER A 270 4.62 16.09 13.24
CA SER A 270 3.57 17.10 13.40
C SER A 270 2.56 17.05 12.26
N LYS A 271 3.02 16.98 11.00
CA LYS A 271 2.13 16.89 9.84
C LYS A 271 1.27 15.63 9.85
N VAL A 272 1.85 14.47 10.19
CA VAL A 272 1.10 13.21 10.26
C VAL A 272 0.05 13.23 11.36
N HIS A 273 0.37 13.74 12.56
CA HIS A 273 -0.60 13.79 13.66
C HIS A 273 -1.70 14.84 13.45
N LEU A 274 -1.37 16.03 12.94
CA LEU A 274 -2.36 17.03 12.56
C LEU A 274 -3.29 16.51 11.45
N ALA A 275 -2.73 15.86 10.42
CA ALA A 275 -3.51 15.25 9.36
C ALA A 275 -4.43 14.12 9.87
N ARG A 276 -3.96 13.29 10.80
CA ARG A 276 -4.77 12.25 11.45
C ARG A 276 -5.95 12.86 12.21
N GLN A 277 -5.71 13.90 13.00
CA GLN A 277 -6.75 14.57 13.76
C GLN A 277 -7.77 15.23 12.83
N ALA A 278 -7.31 16.00 11.85
CA ALA A 278 -8.17 16.61 10.83
C ALA A 278 -8.98 15.56 10.05
N PHE A 279 -8.38 14.41 9.72
CA PHE A 279 -9.07 13.31 9.07
C PHE A 279 -10.16 12.68 9.96
N ILE A 280 -9.93 12.54 11.28
CA ILE A 280 -10.93 12.04 12.23
C ILE A 280 -12.12 13.00 12.32
N ASP A 281 -11.84 14.30 12.38
CA ASP A 281 -12.86 15.34 12.58
C ASP A 281 -13.60 15.71 11.27
N SER A 282 -13.03 15.36 10.12
CA SER A 282 -13.56 15.71 8.80
C SER A 282 -14.90 15.04 8.50
N ARG A 283 -15.77 15.80 7.81
CA ARG A 283 -17.04 15.33 7.22
C ARG A 283 -17.06 15.44 5.69
N GLU A 284 -15.92 15.75 5.09
CA GLU A 284 -15.78 15.86 3.64
C GLU A 284 -16.16 14.56 2.93
N ASP A 285 -16.56 14.67 1.67
CA ASP A 285 -16.89 13.53 0.84
C ASP A 285 -15.73 12.54 0.75
N ILE A 286 -16.06 11.25 0.79
CA ILE A 286 -15.14 10.16 0.51
C ILE A 286 -15.03 9.94 -1.01
N VAL A 287 -13.89 9.45 -1.45
CA VAL A 287 -13.67 9.01 -2.84
C VAL A 287 -13.86 7.51 -2.92
N VAL A 288 -14.84 7.07 -3.71
CA VAL A 288 -15.13 5.63 -3.95
C VAL A 288 -14.34 5.11 -5.14
N THR A 289 -14.26 5.89 -6.22
CA THR A 289 -13.42 5.57 -7.39
C THR A 289 -12.69 6.80 -7.89
N ASP A 290 -11.53 6.57 -8.51
CA ASP A 290 -10.67 7.60 -9.07
C ASP A 290 -10.23 7.24 -10.50
N ALA A 291 -9.57 8.20 -11.16
CA ALA A 291 -9.02 8.01 -12.49
C ALA A 291 -7.68 8.74 -12.67
N PRO A 292 -6.72 8.14 -13.39
CA PRO A 292 -5.50 8.81 -13.80
C PRO A 292 -5.75 9.78 -14.96
N LYS A 293 -4.82 10.72 -15.16
CA LYS A 293 -4.79 11.61 -16.32
C LYS A 293 -3.85 11.05 -17.37
N ILE A 294 -4.22 11.19 -18.65
CA ILE A 294 -3.34 10.80 -19.75
C ILE A 294 -2.43 11.97 -20.07
N ILE A 295 -1.11 11.75 -20.00
CA ILE A 295 -0.09 12.72 -20.39
C ILE A 295 0.79 12.14 -21.50
N LYS A 296 1.39 13.03 -22.29
CA LYS A 296 2.40 12.69 -23.29
C LYS A 296 3.76 13.14 -22.76
N CYS A 297 4.75 12.27 -22.80
CA CYS A 297 6.12 12.56 -22.41
C CYS A 297 7.11 11.77 -23.27
N SER A 298 8.40 12.04 -23.09
CA SER A 298 9.47 11.18 -23.61
C SER A 298 10.23 10.61 -22.43
N TRP A 299 10.55 9.32 -22.50
CA TRP A 299 11.36 8.64 -21.50
C TRP A 299 12.59 8.01 -22.15
N PRO A 300 13.71 7.90 -21.41
CA PRO A 300 14.92 7.30 -21.93
C PRO A 300 14.82 5.76 -21.97
N PHE A 301 15.26 5.18 -23.08
CA PHE A 301 15.38 3.74 -23.30
C PHE A 301 16.73 3.38 -23.92
N VAL A 302 17.13 2.12 -23.80
CA VAL A 302 18.12 1.51 -24.69
C VAL A 302 17.39 0.98 -25.93
N ASP A 303 17.79 1.44 -27.11
CA ASP A 303 17.42 0.81 -28.38
C ASP A 303 18.28 -0.44 -28.59
N LEU A 304 17.64 -1.62 -28.63
CA LEU A 304 18.31 -2.91 -28.77
C LEU A 304 19.02 -3.08 -30.12
N HIS A 305 18.58 -2.42 -31.18
CA HIS A 305 19.23 -2.54 -32.49
C HIS A 305 20.57 -1.79 -32.54
N GLY A 306 20.65 -0.65 -31.86
CA GLY A 306 21.81 0.24 -31.91
C GLY A 306 22.64 0.28 -30.63
N GLY A 307 22.18 -0.35 -29.54
CA GLY A 307 22.82 -0.29 -28.22
C GLY A 307 22.89 1.13 -27.63
N ARG A 308 22.08 2.06 -28.13
CA ARG A 308 22.18 3.50 -27.81
C ARG A 308 21.02 3.96 -26.94
N LEU A 309 21.28 4.99 -26.13
CA LEU A 309 20.22 5.69 -25.40
C LEU A 309 19.37 6.51 -26.39
N VAL A 310 18.06 6.39 -26.27
CA VAL A 310 17.07 7.10 -27.09
C VAL A 310 15.93 7.62 -26.22
N GLU A 311 15.43 8.80 -26.56
CA GLU A 311 14.18 9.33 -26.02
C GLU A 311 13.00 8.76 -26.81
N VAL A 312 12.10 8.05 -26.14
CA VAL A 312 10.96 7.40 -26.78
C VAL A 312 9.66 8.11 -26.40
N PRO A 313 8.94 8.70 -27.37
CA PRO A 313 7.62 9.26 -27.15
C PRO A 313 6.67 8.22 -26.55
N SER A 314 6.09 8.58 -25.43
CA SER A 314 5.29 7.70 -24.59
C SER A 314 4.00 8.40 -24.16
N ILE A 315 2.95 7.60 -23.96
CA ILE A 315 1.71 8.01 -23.33
C ILE A 315 1.67 7.38 -21.93
N VAL A 316 1.47 8.19 -20.91
CA VAL A 316 1.45 7.74 -19.51
C VAL A 316 0.07 8.04 -18.92
N LYS A 317 -0.55 7.01 -18.34
CA LYS A 317 -1.64 7.20 -17.38
C LYS A 317 -1.02 7.60 -16.04
N SER A 318 -0.93 8.90 -15.80
CA SER A 318 -0.32 9.47 -14.60
C SER A 318 -1.33 9.52 -13.46
N SER A 319 -0.90 9.03 -12.30
CA SER A 319 -1.64 9.06 -11.04
C SER A 319 -1.19 10.21 -10.13
N THR A 320 -0.44 11.17 -10.70
CA THR A 320 0.23 12.25 -9.97
C THR A 320 -0.29 13.62 -10.45
N PRO A 321 -1.46 14.09 -9.97
CA PRO A 321 -2.39 13.42 -9.06
C PRO A 321 -3.53 12.68 -9.79
N LEU A 322 -4.11 11.69 -9.10
CA LEU A 322 -5.41 11.09 -9.44
C LEU A 322 -6.53 12.13 -9.32
N SER A 323 -7.61 11.92 -10.06
CA SER A 323 -8.84 12.72 -9.97
C SER A 323 -10.01 11.87 -9.48
N PRO A 324 -10.86 12.38 -8.58
CA PRO A 324 -12.02 11.62 -8.12
C PRO A 324 -13.00 11.42 -9.28
N LYS A 325 -13.59 10.22 -9.36
CA LYS A 325 -14.57 9.84 -10.39
C LYS A 325 -15.95 9.57 -9.79
N LEU A 326 -15.99 8.93 -8.63
CA LEU A 326 -17.20 8.76 -7.83
C LEU A 326 -16.86 9.18 -6.41
N THR A 327 -17.57 10.19 -5.90
CA THR A 327 -17.52 10.61 -4.50
C THR A 327 -18.85 10.35 -3.81
N ARG A 328 -18.83 10.32 -2.49
CA ARG A 328 -20.02 10.21 -1.65
C ARG A 328 -19.85 11.02 -0.37
N ALA A 329 -20.94 11.50 0.19
CA ALA A 329 -20.95 12.02 1.55
C ALA A 329 -20.32 10.99 2.51
N ARG A 330 -19.43 11.43 3.40
CA ARG A 330 -18.87 10.57 4.44
C ARG A 330 -19.98 10.18 5.42
N PRO A 331 -20.30 8.88 5.58
CA PRO A 331 -21.25 8.48 6.60
C PRO A 331 -20.63 8.73 7.98
N ARG A 332 -21.45 9.00 8.99
CA ARG A 332 -21.03 9.00 10.40
C ARG A 332 -20.62 7.60 10.86
N ALA A 333 -21.31 6.58 10.36
CA ALA A 333 -21.00 5.18 10.63
C ALA A 333 -21.54 4.26 9.53
N TYR A 334 -20.96 3.07 9.41
CA TYR A 334 -21.56 1.94 8.71
C TYR A 334 -22.24 1.00 9.70
N LEU A 335 -23.38 0.42 9.33
CA LEU A 335 -24.04 -0.65 10.07
C LEU A 335 -23.95 -1.95 9.30
N ILE A 336 -23.53 -3.01 9.98
CA ILE A 336 -23.38 -4.36 9.43
C ILE A 336 -24.29 -5.30 10.23
N PRO A 337 -25.28 -5.97 9.61
CA PRO A 337 -26.14 -6.93 10.29
C PRO A 337 -25.34 -8.06 10.94
N LYS A 338 -25.86 -8.61 12.03
CA LYS A 338 -25.27 -9.79 12.70
C LYS A 338 -25.01 -10.97 11.76
N ALA A 339 -25.83 -11.12 10.70
CA ALA A 339 -25.67 -12.17 9.69
C ALA A 339 -24.37 -12.07 8.88
N TRP A 340 -23.71 -10.89 8.86
CA TRP A 340 -22.45 -10.62 8.15
C TRP A 340 -21.26 -10.49 9.13
N SER A 341 -21.30 -11.23 10.25
CA SER A 341 -20.29 -11.17 11.31
C SER A 341 -18.88 -11.60 10.86
N GLU A 342 -18.77 -12.38 9.79
CA GLU A 342 -17.52 -12.83 9.17
C GLU A 342 -16.72 -11.69 8.53
N LEU A 343 -17.34 -10.55 8.26
CA LEU A 343 -16.64 -9.34 7.81
C LEU A 343 -15.82 -8.70 8.94
N ILE A 344 -16.26 -8.86 10.20
CA ILE A 344 -15.71 -8.14 11.34
C ILE A 344 -14.23 -8.48 11.60
N PRO A 345 -13.78 -9.75 11.58
CA PRO A 345 -12.36 -10.06 11.71
C PRO A 345 -11.47 -9.37 10.67
N ARG A 346 -11.96 -9.17 9.43
CA ARG A 346 -11.20 -8.47 8.37
C ARG A 346 -11.05 -6.98 8.67
N LEU A 347 -12.09 -6.37 9.23
CA LEU A 347 -12.07 -4.96 9.65
C LEU A 347 -11.13 -4.76 10.86
N LEU A 348 -11.22 -5.64 11.86
CA LEU A 348 -10.35 -5.59 13.04
C LEU A 348 -8.87 -5.76 12.69
N VAL A 349 -8.52 -6.68 11.77
CA VAL A 349 -7.13 -6.84 11.29
C VAL A 349 -6.64 -5.58 10.57
N ASN A 350 -7.52 -4.87 9.86
CA ASN A 350 -7.21 -3.55 9.29
C ASN A 350 -7.02 -2.45 10.35
N GLY A 351 -7.24 -2.76 11.64
CA GLY A 351 -7.15 -1.81 12.75
C GLY A 351 -8.39 -0.92 12.86
N ILE A 352 -9.48 -1.28 12.19
CA ILE A 352 -10.74 -0.54 12.23
C ILE A 352 -11.48 -0.91 13.51
N ASP A 353 -11.83 0.10 14.30
CA ASP A 353 -12.64 -0.06 15.49
C ASP A 353 -14.08 -0.39 15.10
N VAL A 354 -14.61 -1.49 15.65
CA VAL A 354 -15.98 -1.97 15.44
C VAL A 354 -16.67 -2.14 16.78
N THR A 355 -17.87 -1.60 16.91
CA THR A 355 -18.70 -1.74 18.11
C THR A 355 -19.87 -2.68 17.84
N THR A 356 -20.13 -3.62 18.75
CA THR A 356 -21.35 -4.44 18.71
C THR A 356 -22.50 -3.67 19.33
N LEU A 357 -23.66 -3.64 18.66
CA LEU A 357 -24.86 -2.98 19.14
C LEU A 357 -25.49 -3.78 20.29
N GLU A 358 -25.57 -3.16 21.46
CA GLU A 358 -26.20 -3.74 22.66
C GLU A 358 -27.73 -3.67 22.62
N GLN A 359 -28.28 -2.81 21.77
CA GLN A 359 -29.72 -2.62 21.59
C GLN A 359 -30.08 -2.80 20.11
N ALA A 360 -31.33 -3.19 19.84
CA ALA A 360 -31.83 -3.23 18.47
C ALA A 360 -31.81 -1.82 17.87
N PHE A 361 -31.37 -1.71 16.63
CA PHE A 361 -31.35 -0.44 15.92
C PHE A 361 -32.60 -0.32 15.04
N ARG A 362 -33.25 0.84 15.09
CA ARG A 362 -34.32 1.21 14.16
C ARG A 362 -34.27 2.70 13.89
N ASP A 363 -33.80 3.08 12.71
CA ASP A 363 -33.78 4.46 12.24
C ASP A 363 -33.68 4.49 10.71
N GLU A 364 -33.87 5.68 10.13
CA GLU A 364 -33.59 5.92 8.71
C GLU A 364 -32.08 5.88 8.43
N VAL A 365 -31.71 5.16 7.39
CA VAL A 365 -30.34 5.05 6.88
C VAL A 365 -30.31 5.22 5.37
N GLU A 366 -29.12 5.48 4.84
CA GLU A 366 -28.84 5.42 3.41
C GLU A 366 -28.48 3.98 3.02
N VAL A 367 -29.17 3.46 2.00
CA VAL A 367 -29.03 2.10 1.47
C VAL A 367 -28.58 2.19 0.02
N LEU A 368 -27.58 1.39 -0.33
CA LEU A 368 -27.08 1.26 -1.70
C LEU A 368 -27.80 0.08 -2.37
N GLN A 369 -28.79 0.35 -3.20
CA GLN A 369 -29.46 -0.71 -3.98
C GLN A 369 -28.66 -0.99 -5.25
N ILE A 370 -28.39 -2.26 -5.50
CA ILE A 370 -27.58 -2.72 -6.63
C ILE A 370 -28.38 -2.60 -7.93
N THR A 371 -27.82 -1.91 -8.92
CA THR A 371 -28.46 -1.70 -10.22
C THR A 371 -27.81 -2.52 -11.33
N SER A 372 -26.53 -2.85 -11.20
CA SER A 372 -25.83 -3.77 -12.10
C SER A 372 -24.67 -4.47 -11.40
N VAL A 373 -24.42 -5.72 -11.80
CA VAL A 373 -23.23 -6.49 -11.44
C VAL A 373 -22.66 -7.08 -12.73
N GLU A 374 -21.43 -6.71 -13.08
CA GLU A 374 -20.71 -7.23 -14.25
C GLU A 374 -19.45 -7.95 -13.75
N PHE A 375 -19.33 -9.26 -14.00
CA PHE A 375 -18.16 -10.05 -13.60
C PHE A 375 -17.03 -9.94 -14.63
N GLU A 376 -15.79 -9.91 -14.15
CA GLU A 376 -14.61 -10.06 -15.01
C GLU A 376 -14.53 -11.50 -15.56
N ASN A 377 -13.86 -11.67 -16.69
CA ASN A 377 -13.69 -13.00 -17.33
C ASN A 377 -12.48 -13.78 -16.81
N GLU A 378 -11.70 -13.20 -15.91
CA GLU A 378 -10.46 -13.77 -15.38
C GLU A 378 -10.47 -13.75 -13.85
N TYR A 379 -9.77 -14.72 -13.25
CA TYR A 379 -9.52 -14.72 -11.83
C TYR A 379 -8.52 -13.63 -11.47
N HIS A 380 -8.87 -12.83 -10.46
CA HIS A 380 -7.97 -11.85 -9.86
C HIS A 380 -7.77 -12.21 -8.39
N GLU A 381 -6.61 -12.80 -8.10
CA GLU A 381 -6.16 -13.06 -6.73
C GLU A 381 -7.20 -13.84 -5.89
N GLY A 382 -7.78 -14.88 -6.49
CA GLY A 382 -8.69 -15.81 -5.82
C GLY A 382 -10.17 -15.43 -5.82
N ALA A 383 -10.55 -14.38 -6.54
CA ALA A 383 -11.93 -14.01 -6.80
C ALA A 383 -12.12 -13.67 -8.29
N VAL A 384 -13.36 -13.79 -8.78
CA VAL A 384 -13.79 -13.19 -10.05
C VAL A 384 -14.37 -11.84 -9.71
N ARG A 385 -13.70 -10.74 -10.06
CA ARG A 385 -14.14 -9.43 -9.57
C ARG A 385 -15.49 -9.03 -10.16
N ALA A 386 -16.31 -8.39 -9.34
CA ALA A 386 -17.58 -7.78 -9.73
C ALA A 386 -17.45 -6.26 -9.84
N LYS A 387 -17.77 -5.73 -11.02
CA LYS A 387 -18.01 -4.31 -11.21
C LYS A 387 -19.47 -4.01 -10.86
N VAL A 388 -19.64 -3.34 -9.74
CA VAL A 388 -20.95 -3.02 -9.18
C VAL A 388 -21.34 -1.59 -9.54
N LYS A 389 -22.63 -1.35 -9.79
CA LYS A 389 -23.23 0.00 -9.76
C LYS A 389 -24.39 -0.01 -8.80
N THR A 390 -24.62 1.12 -8.16
CA THR A 390 -25.71 1.27 -7.20
C THR A 390 -26.52 2.54 -7.44
N LYS A 391 -27.69 2.60 -6.79
CA LYS A 391 -28.43 3.84 -6.58
C LYS A 391 -28.69 4.02 -5.09
N LEU A 392 -28.74 5.27 -4.65
CA LEU A 392 -28.97 5.64 -3.25
C LEU A 392 -30.47 5.63 -2.94
N LEU A 393 -30.84 4.99 -1.84
CA LEU A 393 -32.19 5.01 -1.27
C LEU A 393 -32.10 5.40 0.20
N ARG A 394 -33.18 5.95 0.75
CA ARG A 394 -33.35 6.10 2.20
C ARG A 394 -34.41 5.12 2.67
N LYS A 395 -34.10 4.36 3.71
CA LYS A 395 -34.98 3.34 4.26
C LYS A 395 -34.88 3.35 5.77
N VAL A 396 -36.01 3.19 6.46
CA VAL A 396 -36.01 2.80 7.87
C VAL A 396 -35.69 1.31 7.91
N ILE A 397 -34.56 0.95 8.51
CA ILE A 397 -34.18 -0.45 8.70
C ILE A 397 -34.39 -0.85 10.16
N GLN A 398 -34.43 -2.16 10.40
CA GLN A 398 -34.40 -2.71 11.76
C GLN A 398 -33.29 -3.76 11.83
N LEU A 399 -32.36 -3.59 12.77
CA LEU A 399 -31.27 -4.53 13.01
C LEU A 399 -31.38 -5.10 14.43
N PRO A 400 -31.20 -6.42 14.61
CA PRO A 400 -31.23 -7.03 15.93
C PRO A 400 -29.99 -6.65 16.76
N VAL A 401 -30.12 -6.82 18.08
CA VAL A 401 -28.99 -6.81 19.03
C VAL A 401 -27.89 -7.75 18.53
N GLY A 402 -26.63 -7.33 18.66
CA GLY A 402 -25.48 -8.08 18.17
C GLY A 402 -25.12 -7.79 16.70
N SER A 403 -25.81 -6.87 16.04
CA SER A 403 -25.32 -6.26 14.79
C SER A 403 -24.16 -5.30 15.11
N PHE A 404 -23.44 -4.82 14.09
CA PHE A 404 -22.19 -4.07 14.29
C PHE A 404 -22.30 -2.66 13.74
N GLN A 405 -21.56 -1.74 14.36
CA GLN A 405 -21.36 -0.36 13.94
C GLN A 405 -19.87 -0.09 13.74
N VAL A 406 -19.53 0.45 12.58
CA VAL A 406 -18.20 0.93 12.25
C VAL A 406 -18.27 2.45 12.21
N SER A 407 -17.83 3.13 13.27
CA SER A 407 -17.75 4.59 13.29
C SER A 407 -16.75 5.06 12.24
N THR A 408 -17.02 6.14 11.52
CA THR A 408 -16.01 6.75 10.64
C THR A 408 -15.19 7.81 11.37
N VAL A 409 -15.47 8.09 12.64
CA VAL A 409 -14.70 9.01 13.49
C VAL A 409 -13.51 8.27 14.10
N GLN A 410 -12.59 7.84 13.23
CA GLN A 410 -11.37 7.12 13.60
C GLN A 410 -10.33 7.23 12.49
N LYS A 411 -9.04 7.11 12.83
CA LYS A 411 -7.94 7.26 11.86
C LYS A 411 -7.96 6.21 10.75
N MET A 412 -8.51 5.02 11.01
CA MET A 412 -8.55 3.90 10.06
C MET A 412 -9.78 3.94 9.15
N ALA A 413 -10.65 4.96 9.24
CA ALA A 413 -11.89 5.02 8.48
C ALA A 413 -11.68 4.95 6.95
N ALA A 414 -10.54 5.42 6.44
CA ALA A 414 -10.22 5.32 5.02
C ALA A 414 -10.19 3.87 4.51
N LEU A 415 -9.70 2.92 5.32
CA LEU A 415 -9.73 1.49 4.99
C LEU A 415 -11.17 0.94 4.98
N ALA A 416 -12.03 1.44 5.88
CA ALA A 416 -13.45 1.09 5.88
C ALA A 416 -14.14 1.58 4.60
N PHE A 417 -13.81 2.77 4.11
CA PHE A 417 -14.37 3.29 2.84
C PHE A 417 -14.02 2.38 1.66
N ILE A 418 -12.76 1.93 1.58
CA ILE A 418 -12.33 1.01 0.52
C ILE A 418 -13.03 -0.35 0.61
N ALA A 419 -13.17 -0.89 1.82
CA ALA A 419 -13.75 -2.22 2.03
C ALA A 419 -15.28 -2.25 1.85
N LEU A 420 -15.98 -1.20 2.31
CA LEU A 420 -17.42 -1.20 2.54
C LEU A 420 -18.22 -0.40 1.49
N GLU A 421 -17.58 0.32 0.56
CA GLU A 421 -18.28 0.97 -0.55
C GLU A 421 -18.30 0.05 -1.78
N PRO A 422 -19.47 -0.44 -2.24
CA PRO A 422 -19.56 -1.59 -3.15
C PRO A 422 -19.05 -1.31 -4.57
N GLU A 423 -18.98 -0.06 -5.03
CA GLU A 423 -18.36 0.28 -6.32
C GLU A 423 -16.83 0.43 -6.26
N GLY A 424 -16.24 0.38 -5.08
CA GLY A 424 -14.79 0.43 -4.91
C GLY A 424 -14.14 -0.83 -5.50
N VAL A 425 -13.04 -0.65 -6.25
CA VAL A 425 -12.36 -1.72 -7.01
C VAL A 425 -11.80 -2.86 -6.17
N ASP A 426 -11.62 -2.63 -4.87
CA ASP A 426 -11.10 -3.59 -3.89
C ASP A 426 -12.11 -3.91 -2.77
N SER A 427 -13.37 -3.48 -2.94
CA SER A 427 -14.41 -3.63 -1.92
C SER A 427 -14.78 -5.09 -1.68
N PHE A 428 -15.41 -5.37 -0.54
CA PHE A 428 -15.93 -6.71 -0.26
C PHE A 428 -16.98 -7.16 -1.28
N ALA A 429 -17.72 -6.23 -1.87
CA ALA A 429 -18.63 -6.52 -2.97
C ALA A 429 -17.87 -6.92 -4.24
N THR A 430 -16.90 -6.10 -4.67
CA THR A 430 -16.09 -6.39 -5.87
C THR A 430 -15.27 -7.67 -5.74
N MET A 431 -14.84 -8.03 -4.53
CA MET A 431 -14.12 -9.29 -4.28
C MET A 431 -15.03 -10.50 -4.03
N ASN A 432 -16.35 -10.37 -4.21
CA ASN A 432 -17.38 -11.39 -3.95
C ASN A 432 -17.33 -11.97 -2.52
N ILE A 433 -16.82 -11.22 -1.55
CA ILE A 433 -16.96 -11.54 -0.13
C ILE A 433 -18.41 -11.28 0.30
N VAL A 434 -19.00 -10.21 -0.23
CA VAL A 434 -20.44 -9.93 -0.16
C VAL A 434 -21.02 -10.14 -1.56
N PRO A 435 -21.53 -11.34 -1.88
CA PRO A 435 -22.15 -11.61 -3.18
C PRO A 435 -23.44 -10.80 -3.34
N LEU A 436 -23.70 -10.32 -4.56
CA LEU A 436 -24.81 -9.42 -4.88
C LEU A 436 -25.39 -9.74 -6.26
N VAL A 437 -26.68 -9.49 -6.43
CA VAL A 437 -27.37 -9.45 -7.72
C VAL A 437 -28.12 -8.12 -7.91
N PRO A 438 -28.45 -7.71 -9.16
CA PRO A 438 -29.27 -6.52 -9.39
C PRO A 438 -30.62 -6.61 -8.66
N GLY A 439 -31.00 -5.54 -7.97
CA GLY A 439 -32.20 -5.46 -7.15
C GLY A 439 -31.93 -5.59 -5.65
N ASP A 440 -30.82 -6.21 -5.26
CA ASP A 440 -30.43 -6.36 -3.86
C ASP A 440 -30.20 -5.00 -3.19
N ASP A 441 -30.60 -4.89 -1.92
CA ASP A 441 -30.06 -3.86 -1.04
C ASP A 441 -28.71 -4.33 -0.51
N TYR A 442 -27.66 -3.54 -0.68
CA TYR A 442 -26.35 -3.86 -0.12
C TYR A 442 -26.44 -3.97 1.41
N PRO A 443 -25.95 -5.06 2.03
CA PRO A 443 -26.20 -5.34 3.45
C PRO A 443 -25.28 -4.54 4.40
N ILE A 444 -24.70 -3.43 3.93
CA ILE A 444 -23.88 -2.52 4.72
C ILE A 444 -24.49 -1.14 4.57
N PHE A 445 -25.09 -0.65 5.64
CA PHE A 445 -25.92 0.55 5.62
C PHE A 445 -25.13 1.76 6.08
N ARG A 446 -25.45 2.92 5.50
CA ARG A 446 -24.75 4.18 5.76
C ARG A 446 -25.60 5.07 6.66
N VAL A 447 -25.09 5.37 7.85
CA VAL A 447 -25.71 6.33 8.77
C VAL A 447 -25.08 7.70 8.50
N LEU A 448 -25.85 8.63 7.94
CA LEU A 448 -25.34 9.97 7.63
C LEU A 448 -25.26 10.87 8.88
N TRP A 449 -24.53 11.98 8.74
CA TRP A 449 -24.53 13.05 9.73
C TRP A 449 -25.92 13.72 9.73
N LYS A 450 -26.40 14.08 10.93
CA LYS A 450 -27.63 14.87 11.10
C LYS A 450 -27.37 16.35 10.91
#